data_AF-A0A2E6QAS5-F1
#
_entry.id   AF-A0A2E6QAS5-F1
#
_cell.length_a   1.000
_cell.length_b   1.000
_cell.length_c   1.000
_cell.angle_alpha   90.00
_cell.angle_beta   90.00
_cell.angle_gamma   90.00
#
_symmetry.space_group_name_H-M   'P 1'
#
loop_
_entity.id
_entity.type
_entity.pdbx_description
1 polymer ?
#
loop_
_entity_poly.entity_id
_entity_poly.type
_entity_poly.pdbx_seq_one_letter_code
_entity_poly.pdbx_strand_id
1 'polypeptide(L)'
;MILYPMIVDLLNLDDLSAGIFIGATIHDVAQVVGAGYSISEEAGDTATFVKLLRVAMLVPIVLLLSFLFRNHGGSGPGRQLPIPFFVFGFVLLVGLGSAEWFPPALKSGLLDLSRWCLVTAIAAIGMKTALRSLKAVGGQAITLICVETVLLAALVIGVLMVARP
;
A
#
# COMPACT_ATOMS: atom_id res chain seq x y z
N MET A 1 6.96 -5.33 6.78
CA MET A 1 8.21 -4.79 6.18
C MET A 1 9.40 -5.71 6.43
N ILE A 2 9.91 -5.87 7.66
CA ILE A 2 11.18 -6.59 7.93
C ILE A 2 11.14 -8.08 7.55
N LEU A 3 10.07 -8.79 7.92
CA LEU A 3 9.94 -10.22 7.63
C LEU A 3 9.66 -10.53 6.16
N TYR A 4 9.16 -9.57 5.38
CA TYR A 4 8.66 -9.81 4.03
C TYR A 4 9.75 -10.17 3.03
N PRO A 5 10.90 -9.46 2.95
CA PRO A 5 12.03 -9.86 2.12
C PRO A 5 12.54 -11.27 2.43
N MET A 6 12.53 -11.68 3.71
CA MET A 6 12.95 -13.03 4.11
C MET A 6 11.96 -14.10 3.62
N ILE A 7 10.66 -13.80 3.61
CA ILE A 7 9.63 -14.69 3.04
C ILE A 7 9.79 -14.78 1.51
N VAL A 8 10.06 -13.66 0.84
CA VAL A 8 10.31 -13.61 -0.60
C VAL A 8 11.50 -14.49 -0.98
N ASP A 9 12.62 -14.33 -0.27
CA ASP A 9 13.85 -15.09 -0.50
C ASP A 9 13.63 -16.59 -0.25
N LEU A 10 12.97 -16.94 0.87
CA LEU A 10 12.63 -18.33 1.20
C LEU A 10 11.77 -19.02 0.12
N LEU A 11 10.84 -18.27 -0.48
CA LEU A 11 9.94 -18.76 -1.52
C LEU A 11 10.50 -18.59 -2.95
N ASN A 12 11.71 -18.05 -3.08
CA ASN A 12 12.36 -17.70 -4.34
C ASN A 12 11.38 -16.95 -5.27
N LEU A 13 10.79 -15.86 -4.77
CA LEU A 13 9.93 -15.01 -5.59
C LEU A 13 10.78 -14.14 -6.53
N ASP A 14 10.43 -14.15 -7.81
CA ASP A 14 10.92 -13.19 -8.79
C ASP A 14 10.45 -11.77 -8.45
N ASP A 15 11.15 -10.76 -8.95
CA ASP A 15 10.96 -9.35 -8.59
C ASP A 15 9.51 -8.87 -8.78
N LEU A 16 8.85 -9.30 -9.85
CA LEU A 16 7.45 -8.99 -10.11
C LEU A 16 6.54 -9.63 -9.05
N SER A 17 6.68 -10.93 -8.80
CA SER A 17 5.91 -11.64 -7.77
C SER A 17 6.18 -11.09 -6.35
N ALA A 18 7.43 -10.74 -6.05
CA ALA A 18 7.82 -10.12 -4.80
C ALA A 18 7.14 -8.75 -4.62
N GLY A 19 7.14 -7.94 -5.68
CA GLY A 19 6.46 -6.65 -5.71
C GLY A 19 4.95 -6.80 -5.48
N ILE A 20 4.30 -7.72 -6.19
CA ILE A 20 2.87 -8.01 -6.02
C ILE A 20 2.59 -8.47 -4.58
N PHE A 21 3.37 -9.41 -4.06
CA PHE A 21 3.21 -9.92 -2.69
C PHE A 21 3.32 -8.81 -1.66
N ILE A 22 4.37 -8.00 -1.70
CA ILE A 22 4.60 -6.91 -0.73
C ILE A 22 3.51 -5.84 -0.82
N GLY A 23 3.18 -5.39 -2.03
CA GLY A 23 2.16 -4.36 -2.25
C GLY A 23 0.75 -4.81 -1.86
N ALA A 24 0.45 -6.10 -2.05
CA ALA A 24 -0.86 -6.67 -1.75
C ALA A 24 -1.09 -6.97 -0.27
N THR A 25 -0.05 -7.05 0.55
CA THR A 25 -0.13 -7.57 1.93
C THR A 25 0.27 -6.56 2.98
N ILE A 26 1.22 -5.65 2.70
CA ILE A 26 1.61 -4.64 3.68
C ILE A 26 0.54 -3.53 3.75
N HIS A 27 0.19 -3.15 4.98
CA HIS A 27 -0.92 -2.24 5.25
C HIS A 27 -0.57 -0.75 5.10
N ASP A 28 0.70 -0.38 5.18
CA ASP A 28 1.17 1.01 5.09
C ASP A 28 2.01 1.27 3.82
N VAL A 29 1.83 2.42 3.18
CA VAL A 29 2.52 2.76 1.92
C VAL A 29 4.03 2.92 2.14
N ALA A 30 4.44 3.56 3.22
CA ALA A 30 5.85 3.77 3.50
C ALA A 30 6.58 2.45 3.77
N GLN A 31 5.89 1.51 4.44
CA GLN A 31 6.39 0.16 4.64
C GLN A 31 6.46 -0.67 3.36
N VAL A 32 5.52 -0.48 2.42
CA VAL A 32 5.56 -1.12 1.10
C VAL A 32 6.79 -0.67 0.34
N VAL A 33 6.98 0.65 0.23
CA VAL A 33 8.11 1.27 -0.45
C VAL A 33 9.42 0.78 0.18
N GLY A 34 9.53 0.82 1.51
CA GLY A 34 10.72 0.36 2.22
C GLY A 34 11.05 -1.12 2.03
N ALA A 35 10.06 -2.01 2.02
CA ALA A 35 10.30 -3.44 1.76
C ALA A 35 10.60 -3.73 0.29
N GLY A 36 9.85 -3.14 -0.64
CA GLY A 36 9.99 -3.42 -2.07
C GLY A 36 11.36 -3.01 -2.60
N TYR A 37 11.78 -1.76 -2.36
CA TYR A 37 13.10 -1.27 -2.79
C TYR A 37 14.27 -1.90 -2.03
N SER A 38 14.03 -2.60 -0.91
CA SER A 38 15.07 -3.40 -0.26
C SER A 38 15.37 -4.72 -0.99
N ILE A 39 14.51 -5.12 -1.93
CA ILE A 39 14.68 -6.30 -2.77
C ILE A 39 15.27 -5.87 -4.12
N SER A 40 14.55 -5.04 -4.87
CA SER A 40 15.02 -4.48 -6.14
C SER A 40 14.21 -3.24 -6.53
N GLU A 41 14.68 -2.50 -7.55
CA GLU A 41 13.95 -1.34 -8.08
C GLU A 41 12.62 -1.75 -8.72
N GLU A 42 12.60 -2.86 -9.47
CA GLU A 42 11.38 -3.41 -10.08
C GLU A 42 10.36 -3.87 -9.02
N ALA A 43 10.81 -4.57 -7.97
CA ALA A 43 9.95 -4.99 -6.87
C ALA A 43 9.36 -3.78 -6.12
N GLY A 44 10.17 -2.73 -5.90
CA GLY A 44 9.75 -1.47 -5.29
C GLY A 44 8.68 -0.74 -6.08
N ASP A 45 8.89 -0.56 -7.39
CA ASP A 45 7.95 0.09 -8.30
C ASP A 45 6.63 -0.70 -8.38
N THR A 46 6.73 -2.02 -8.56
CA THR A 46 5.57 -2.92 -8.62
C THR A 46 4.79 -2.91 -7.31
N ALA A 47 5.46 -3.02 -6.17
CA ALA A 47 4.80 -3.02 -4.87
C ALA A 47 4.06 -1.70 -4.59
N THR A 48 4.71 -0.58 -4.93
CA THR A 48 4.11 0.76 -4.79
C THR A 48 2.87 0.88 -5.67
N PHE A 49 2.95 0.46 -6.93
CA PHE A 49 1.82 0.46 -7.84
C PHE A 49 0.65 -0.38 -7.30
N VAL A 50 0.90 -1.64 -6.90
CA VAL A 50 -0.13 -2.54 -6.36
C VAL A 50 -0.77 -1.96 -5.09
N LYS A 51 0.03 -1.34 -4.21
CA LYS A 51 -0.49 -0.71 -3.00
C LYS A 51 -1.40 0.48 -3.30
N LEU A 52 -0.99 1.37 -4.20
CA LEU A 52 -1.76 2.56 -4.55
C LEU A 52 -3.02 2.18 -5.33
N LEU A 53 -2.97 1.12 -6.14
CA LEU A 53 -4.17 0.54 -6.74
C LEU A 53 -5.18 0.10 -5.68
N ARG A 54 -4.75 -0.61 -4.62
CA ARG A 54 -5.65 -0.97 -3.50
C ARG A 54 -6.24 0.26 -2.80
N VAL A 55 -5.43 1.29 -2.56
CA VAL A 55 -5.90 2.55 -1.97
C VAL A 55 -6.95 3.20 -2.88
N ALA A 56 -6.73 3.21 -4.20
CA ALA A 56 -7.70 3.71 -5.16
C ALA A 56 -8.99 2.87 -5.18
N MET A 57 -8.87 1.54 -5.08
CA MET A 57 -10.02 0.61 -5.01
C MET A 57 -10.86 0.77 -3.74
N LEU A 58 -10.36 1.42 -2.67
CA LEU A 58 -11.21 1.76 -1.53
C LEU A 58 -12.37 2.68 -1.94
N VAL A 59 -12.20 3.55 -2.93
CA VAL A 59 -13.27 4.44 -3.42
C VAL A 59 -14.45 3.66 -3.99
N PRO A 60 -14.28 2.83 -5.04
CA PRO A 60 -15.40 2.06 -5.59
C PRO A 60 -15.97 1.09 -4.57
N ILE A 61 -15.16 0.47 -3.70
CA ILE A 61 -15.65 -0.45 -2.66
C ILE A 61 -16.50 0.31 -1.64
N VAL A 62 -16.05 1.45 -1.13
CA VAL A 62 -16.81 2.26 -0.16
C VAL A 62 -18.08 2.82 -0.80
N LEU A 63 -18.05 3.25 -2.06
CA LEU A 63 -19.24 3.68 -2.81
C LEU A 63 -20.24 2.54 -2.95
N LEU A 64 -19.78 1.36 -3.36
CA LEU A 64 -20.60 0.15 -3.52
C LEU A 64 -21.25 -0.24 -2.18
N LEU A 65 -20.47 -0.31 -1.10
CA LEU A 65 -20.99 -0.61 0.24
C LEU A 65 -21.97 0.47 0.70
N SER A 66 -21.67 1.75 0.47
CA SER A 66 -22.58 2.86 0.83
C SER A 66 -23.91 2.76 0.08
N PHE A 67 -23.90 2.32 -1.18
CA PHE A 67 -25.10 2.08 -1.97
C PHE A 67 -25.89 0.86 -1.48
N LEU A 68 -25.22 -0.27 -1.25
CA LEU A 68 -25.83 -1.53 -0.79
C LEU A 68 -26.44 -1.40 0.62
N PHE A 69 -25.75 -0.72 1.53
CA PHE A 69 -26.18 -0.55 2.92
C PHE A 69 -26.98 0.75 3.17
N ARG A 70 -27.32 1.50 2.12
CA ARG A 70 -28.07 2.76 2.20
C ARG A 70 -29.42 2.63 2.91
N ASN A 71 -30.04 1.45 2.84
CA ASN A 71 -31.38 1.19 3.40
C ASN A 71 -31.39 0.68 4.85
N HIS A 72 -30.23 0.42 5.48
CA HIS A 72 -30.15 -0.11 6.85
C HIS A 72 -29.76 0.95 7.90
N GLY A 73 -29.51 2.20 7.49
CA GLY A 73 -29.22 3.32 8.38
C GLY A 73 -30.22 4.45 8.16
N GLY A 74 -30.89 4.88 9.23
CA GLY A 74 -31.89 5.96 9.21
C GLY A 74 -31.40 7.22 8.48
N SER A 75 -32.35 7.88 7.81
CA SER A 75 -32.21 9.07 6.98
C SER A 75 -31.58 10.25 7.74
N GLY A 76 -30.25 10.34 7.76
CA GLY A 76 -29.50 11.51 8.23
C GLY A 76 -29.03 12.37 7.05
N PRO A 77 -29.19 13.70 7.08
CA PRO A 77 -28.69 14.57 6.01
C PRO A 77 -27.16 14.60 6.03
N GLY A 78 -26.52 14.44 4.87
CA GLY A 78 -25.13 14.87 4.67
C GLY A 78 -24.04 13.79 4.77
N ARG A 79 -24.28 12.53 4.37
CA ARG A 79 -23.21 11.53 4.26
C ARG A 79 -22.34 11.81 3.03
N GLN A 80 -21.43 12.78 3.14
CA GLN A 80 -20.42 13.05 2.12
C GLN A 80 -19.51 11.83 1.97
N LEU A 81 -19.45 11.31 0.74
CA LEU A 81 -18.50 10.28 0.38
C LEU A 81 -17.10 10.92 0.36
N PRO A 82 -16.15 10.42 1.15
CA PRO A 82 -14.79 10.96 1.13
C PRO A 82 -14.15 10.59 -0.21
N ILE A 83 -14.04 11.59 -1.10
CA ILE A 83 -13.35 11.46 -2.38
C ILE A 83 -11.84 11.63 -2.11
N PRO A 84 -10.98 10.62 -2.33
CA PRO A 84 -9.55 10.78 -2.14
C PRO A 84 -8.97 11.51 -3.34
N PHE A 85 -8.88 12.84 -3.22
CA PHE A 85 -8.26 13.71 -4.23
C PHE A 85 -6.85 13.25 -4.64
N PHE A 86 -6.14 12.59 -3.73
CA PHE A 86 -4.86 11.92 -4.01
C PHE A 86 -4.92 10.97 -5.22
N VAL A 87 -6.01 10.22 -5.41
CA VAL A 87 -6.13 9.24 -6.52
C VAL A 87 -6.12 9.94 -7.87
N PHE A 88 -6.82 11.08 -8.00
CA PHE A 88 -6.81 11.87 -9.23
C PHE A 88 -5.41 12.42 -9.53
N GLY A 89 -4.73 12.95 -8.51
CA GLY A 89 -3.35 13.40 -8.64
C GLY A 89 -2.42 12.26 -9.04
N PHE A 90 -2.57 11.08 -8.44
CA PHE A 90 -1.79 9.90 -8.77
C PHE A 90 -2.00 9.45 -10.21
N VAL A 91 -3.26 9.31 -10.67
CA VAL A 91 -3.57 8.93 -12.06
C VAL A 91 -3.00 9.94 -13.05
N LEU A 92 -3.14 11.23 -12.76
CA LEU A 92 -2.57 12.29 -13.60
C LEU A 92 -1.04 12.18 -13.67
N LEU A 93 -0.37 12.04 -12.53
CA LEU A 93 1.10 11.94 -12.47
C LEU A 93 1.63 10.67 -13.13
N VAL A 94 0.94 9.53 -12.98
CA VAL A 94 1.27 8.30 -13.69
C VAL A 94 1.13 8.50 -15.20
N GLY A 95 0.00 9.08 -15.66
CA GLY A 95 -0.21 9.36 -17.07
C GLY A 95 0.86 10.28 -17.66
N LEU A 96 1.21 11.35 -16.95
CA LEU A 96 2.30 12.25 -17.35
C LEU A 96 3.68 11.57 -17.30
N GLY A 97 3.93 10.74 -16.29
CA GLY A 97 5.18 10.01 -16.11
C GLY A 97 5.40 8.90 -17.15
N SER A 98 4.31 8.32 -17.67
CA SER A 98 4.33 7.32 -18.75
C SER A 98 4.44 7.93 -20.16
N ALA A 99 4.14 9.21 -20.32
CA ALA A 99 4.20 9.89 -21.62
C ALA A 99 5.63 10.20 -22.10
N GLU A 100 6.67 9.88 -21.30
CA GLU A 100 8.09 10.19 -21.54
C GLU A 100 8.39 11.66 -21.87
N TRP A 101 7.51 12.58 -21.46
CA TRP A 101 7.65 14.01 -21.74
C TRP A 101 8.75 14.70 -20.92
N PHE A 102 9.31 14.03 -19.92
CA PHE A 102 10.30 14.60 -19.01
C PHE A 102 11.72 14.06 -19.29
N PRO A 103 12.75 14.92 -19.24
CA PRO A 103 14.13 14.48 -19.31
C PRO A 103 14.45 13.43 -18.23
N PRO A 104 15.23 12.38 -18.53
CA PRO A 104 15.57 11.34 -17.57
C PRO A 104 16.18 11.88 -16.27
N ALA A 105 17.01 12.92 -16.37
CA ALA A 105 17.66 13.57 -15.23
C ALA A 105 16.66 14.27 -14.28
N LEU A 106 15.56 14.81 -14.82
CA LEU A 106 14.51 15.40 -13.99
C LEU A 106 13.73 14.31 -13.25
N LYS A 107 13.42 13.20 -13.94
CA LYS A 107 12.71 12.06 -13.36
C LYS A 107 13.53 11.43 -12.22
N SER A 108 14.83 11.17 -12.43
CA SER A 108 15.70 10.63 -11.39
C SER A 108 15.82 11.59 -10.19
N GLY A 109 16.00 12.89 -10.43
CA GLY A 109 16.05 13.88 -9.34
C GLY A 109 14.76 13.96 -8.52
N LEU A 110 13.59 13.84 -9.15
CA LEU A 110 12.29 13.78 -8.46
C LEU A 110 12.13 12.51 -7.63
N LEU A 111 12.57 11.35 -8.15
CA LEU A 111 12.54 10.08 -7.42
C LEU A 111 13.48 10.12 -6.20
N ASP A 112 14.66 10.70 -6.33
CA ASP A 112 15.59 10.83 -5.20
C ASP A 112 15.07 11.81 -4.14
N LEU A 113 14.49 12.94 -4.55
CA LEU A 113 13.84 13.85 -3.62
C LEU A 113 12.67 13.17 -2.88
N SER A 114 11.86 12.39 -3.60
CA SER A 114 10.78 11.59 -3.01
C SER A 114 11.30 10.61 -1.97
N ARG A 115 12.40 9.90 -2.25
CA ARG A 115 13.06 8.98 -1.30
C ARG A 115 13.49 9.72 -0.02
N TRP A 116 14.11 10.89 -0.15
CA TRP A 116 14.49 11.72 1.01
C TRP A 116 13.27 12.17 1.82
N CYS A 117 12.22 12.66 1.16
CA CYS A 117 10.97 13.03 1.82
C CYS A 117 10.33 11.86 2.56
N LEU A 118 10.34 10.66 1.98
CA LEU A 118 9.81 9.44 2.60
C LEU A 118 10.60 9.09 3.87
N VAL A 119 11.92 9.09 3.82
CA VAL A 119 12.78 8.81 4.99
C VAL A 119 12.51 9.83 6.10
N THR A 120 12.44 11.12 5.77
CA THR A 120 12.12 12.18 6.75
C THR A 120 10.73 11.97 7.35
N ALA A 121 9.73 11.62 6.54
CA ALA A 121 8.37 11.37 7.03
C ALA A 121 8.31 10.17 7.98
N ILE A 122 8.95 9.05 7.64
CA ILE A 122 9.00 7.85 8.49
C ILE A 122 9.72 8.17 9.81
N ALA A 123 10.85 8.90 9.76
CA ALA A 123 11.56 9.31 10.96
C ALA A 123 10.69 10.19 11.88
N ALA A 124 9.95 11.14 11.30
CA ALA A 124 9.02 12.01 12.04
C ALA A 124 7.85 11.23 12.68
N ILE A 125 7.27 10.26 11.95
CA ILE A 125 6.23 9.36 12.49
C ILE A 125 6.78 8.56 13.67
N GLY A 126 8.00 8.03 13.56
CA GLY A 126 8.69 7.33 14.63
C GLY A 126 8.82 8.18 15.90
N MET A 127 9.26 9.43 15.76
CA MET A 127 9.39 10.38 16.88
C MET A 127 8.05 10.75 17.54
N LYS A 128 6.95 10.80 16.77
CA LYS A 128 5.61 11.15 17.26
C LYS A 128 4.88 9.96 17.92
N THR A 129 5.38 8.74 17.72
CA THR A 129 4.69 7.53 18.20
C THR A 129 4.85 7.37 19.71
N ALA A 130 3.76 7.63 20.45
CA ALA A 130 3.71 7.32 21.87
C ALA A 130 3.42 5.82 22.07
N LEU A 131 4.43 5.02 22.45
CA LEU A 131 4.24 3.59 22.76
C LEU A 131 3.15 3.33 23.81
N ARG A 132 2.85 4.33 24.65
CA ARG A 132 1.76 4.30 25.63
C ARG A 132 0.36 4.31 25.00
N SER A 133 0.15 5.02 23.89
CA SER A 133 -1.14 5.03 23.19
C SER A 133 -1.39 3.71 22.46
N LEU A 134 -0.35 2.99 22.06
CA LEU A 134 -0.47 1.68 21.43
C LEU A 134 -1.09 0.63 22.36
N LYS A 135 -0.78 0.71 23.67
CA LYS A 135 -1.41 -0.17 24.68
C LYS A 135 -2.91 0.07 24.84
N ALA A 136 -3.40 1.26 24.48
CA ALA A 136 -4.82 1.62 24.58
C ALA A 136 -5.67 1.09 23.40
N VAL A 137 -5.05 0.59 22.32
CA VAL A 137 -5.74 0.04 21.13
C VAL A 137 -6.46 -1.29 21.44
N GLY A 138 -6.04 -1.99 22.50
CA GLY A 138 -6.66 -3.23 22.96
C GLY A 138 -6.19 -4.48 22.20
N GLY A 139 -6.16 -5.63 22.88
CA GLY A 139 -5.66 -6.89 22.32
C GLY A 139 -6.49 -7.41 21.14
N GLN A 140 -7.80 -7.16 21.13
CA GLN A 140 -8.69 -7.63 20.06
C GLN A 140 -8.35 -7.01 18.70
N ALA A 141 -8.06 -5.70 18.66
CA ALA A 141 -7.67 -5.02 17.43
C ALA A 141 -6.32 -5.54 16.91
N ILE A 142 -5.37 -5.81 17.82
CA ILE A 142 -4.07 -6.40 17.47
C ILE A 142 -4.25 -7.79 16.85
N THR A 143 -5.04 -8.66 17.50
CA THR A 143 -5.30 -10.01 16.98
C THR A 143 -5.97 -9.95 15.61
N LEU A 144 -6.94 -9.07 15.42
CA LEU A 144 -7.65 -8.93 14.16
C LEU A 144 -6.72 -8.52 13.01
N ILE A 145 -5.83 -7.55 13.25
CA ILE A 145 -4.83 -7.12 12.26
C ILE A 145 -3.85 -8.27 11.97
N CYS A 146 -3.34 -8.96 12.99
CA CYS A 146 -2.42 -10.07 12.78
C CYS A 146 -3.04 -11.21 11.97
N VAL A 147 -4.28 -11.60 12.29
CA VAL A 147 -5.01 -12.65 11.56
C VAL A 147 -5.25 -12.23 10.11
N GLU A 148 -5.69 -10.99 9.89
CA GLU A 148 -5.96 -10.48 8.55
C GLU A 148 -4.66 -10.37 7.72
N THR A 149 -3.55 -9.95 8.32
CA THR A 149 -2.23 -9.95 7.67
C THR A 149 -1.80 -11.36 7.26
N VAL A 150 -1.93 -12.35 8.16
CA VAL A 150 -1.57 -13.75 7.86
C VAL A 150 -2.46 -14.32 6.76
N LEU A 151 -3.77 -14.06 6.84
CA LEU A 151 -4.74 -14.52 5.86
C LEU A 151 -4.47 -13.92 4.48
N LEU A 152 -4.23 -12.62 4.39
CA LEU A 152 -3.86 -11.96 3.13
C LEU A 152 -2.55 -12.50 2.58
N ALA A 153 -1.53 -12.66 3.44
CA ALA A 153 -0.23 -13.19 3.01
C ALA A 153 -0.39 -14.61 2.44
N ALA A 154 -1.10 -15.50 3.15
CA ALA A 154 -1.36 -16.86 2.69
C ALA A 154 -2.17 -16.89 1.39
N LEU A 155 -3.19 -16.04 1.26
CA LEU A 155 -4.02 -15.95 0.05
C LEU A 155 -3.18 -15.52 -1.16
N VAL A 156 -2.40 -14.44 -1.02
CA VAL A 156 -1.60 -13.91 -2.13
C VAL A 156 -0.50 -14.88 -2.52
N ILE A 157 0.19 -15.51 -1.55
CA ILE A 157 1.16 -16.58 -1.83
C ILE A 157 0.48 -17.74 -2.56
N GLY A 158 -0.69 -18.19 -2.09
CA GLY A 158 -1.43 -19.28 -2.73
C GLY A 158 -1.78 -18.96 -4.19
N VAL A 159 -2.24 -17.75 -4.46
CA VAL A 159 -2.53 -17.29 -5.84
C VAL A 159 -1.26 -17.26 -6.68
N LEU A 160 -0.16 -16.69 -6.17
CA LEU A 160 1.11 -16.61 -6.89
C LEU A 160 1.69 -18.00 -7.20
N MET A 161 1.57 -18.95 -6.27
CA MET A 161 2.06 -20.32 -6.47
C MET A 161 1.27 -21.09 -7.52
N VAL A 162 -0.04 -20.81 -7.65
CA VAL A 162 -0.89 -21.41 -8.70
C VAL A 162 -0.68 -20.73 -10.06
N ALA A 163 -0.41 -19.42 -10.05
CA ALA A 163 -0.20 -18.64 -11.27
C ALA A 163 1.21 -18.78 -11.86
N ARG A 164 2.14 -19.39 -11.14
CA ARG A 164 3.48 -19.72 -11.64
C ARG A 164 3.39 -20.79 -12.74
N PRO A 165 3.88 -20.51 -13.96
CA PRO A 165 3.89 -21.48 -15.05
C PRO A 165 4.83 -22.66 -14.78
#